data_AF-A0A0N4XN84-F1
#
_entry.id   AF-A0A0N4XN84-F1
#
_cell.length_a   1.000
_cell.length_b   1.000
_cell.length_c   1.000
_cell.angle_alpha   90.00
_cell.angle_beta   90.00
_cell.angle_gamma   90.00
#
_symmetry.space_group_name_H-M   'P 1'
#
loop_
_entity.id
_entity.type
_entity.pdbx_description
1 polymer ?
#
loop_
_entity_poly.entity_id
_entity_poly.type
_entity_poly.pdbx_seq_one_letter_code
_entity_poly.pdbx_strand_id
1 'polypeptide(L)' 'MDYSVWAILEREACSTWNPNLDSLKEALLKSWDEIDETYLRATCEAFVGRLKNCVKAKGDHFENR' A
#
# COMPACT_ATOMS: atom_id res chain seq x y z
N MET A 1 1.87 5.43 -0.53
CA MET A 1 2.39 4.20 -1.19
C MET A 1 1.18 3.44 -1.68
N ASP A 2 0.43 4.11 -2.56
CA ASP A 2 -0.96 3.72 -2.76
C ASP A 2 -1.03 2.52 -3.71
N TYR A 3 0.04 2.34 -4.49
CA TYR A 3 0.26 1.19 -5.37
C TYR A 3 0.56 -0.13 -4.64
N SER A 4 0.77 -0.13 -3.32
CA SER A 4 1.08 -1.36 -2.58
C SER A 4 0.55 -1.35 -1.14
N VAL A 5 1.14 -0.56 -0.25
CA VAL A 5 0.83 -0.57 1.19
C VAL A 5 -0.63 -0.25 1.45
N TRP A 6 -1.18 0.74 0.73
CA TRP A 6 -2.60 1.06 0.86
C TRP A 6 -3.50 -0.11 0.48
N ALA A 7 -3.17 -0.85 -0.59
CA ALA A 7 -3.95 -2.01 -1.02
C ALA A 7 -3.96 -3.13 0.04
N ILE A 8 -2.87 -3.28 0.82
CA ILE A 8 -2.84 -4.22 1.95
C ILE A 8 -3.74 -3.71 3.07
N LEU A 9 -3.56 -2.46 3.50
CA LEU A 9 -4.34 -1.88 4.59
C LEU A 9 -5.84 -1.91 4.28
N GLU A 10 -6.22 -1.55 3.05
CA GLU A 10 -7.60 -1.59 2.59
C GLU A 10 -8.14 -3.02 2.60
N ARG A 11 -7.38 -3.99 2.08
CA ARG A 11 -7.80 -5.40 2.05
C ARG A 11 -8.03 -5.95 3.45
N GLU A 12 -7.09 -5.72 4.36
CA GLU A 12 -7.16 -6.27 5.72
C GLU A 12 -8.22 -5.55 6.55
N ALA A 13 -8.26 -4.21 6.53
CA ALA A 13 -9.24 -3.45 7.31
C ALA A 13 -10.68 -3.64 6.80
N CYS A 14 -10.87 -3.80 5.48
CA CYS A 14 -12.20 -4.04 4.90
C CYS A 14 -12.60 -5.53 4.88
N SER A 15 -11.72 -6.45 5.29
CA SER A 15 -12.04 -7.88 5.42
C SER A 15 -13.07 -8.15 6.53
N THR A 16 -13.18 -7.23 7.49
CA THR A 16 -14.09 -7.29 8.63
C THR A 16 -15.01 -6.08 8.66
N TRP A 17 -16.21 -6.24 9.19
CA TRP A 17 -17.14 -5.14 9.36
C TRP A 17 -16.71 -4.25 10.53
N ASN A 18 -16.55 -2.96 10.28
CA ASN A 18 -16.19 -1.96 11.27
C ASN A 18 -17.42 -1.10 11.61
N PRO A 19 -18.01 -1.21 12.82
CA PRO A 19 -19.25 -0.52 13.18
C PRO A 19 -19.13 1.00 13.28
N ASN A 20 -17.92 1.52 13.49
CA ASN A 20 -17.68 2.96 13.67
C ASN A 20 -16.25 3.35 13.24
N LEU A 21 -15.99 4.65 13.23
CA LEU A 21 -14.70 5.19 12.82
C LEU A 21 -13.54 4.72 13.70
N ASP A 22 -13.74 4.55 15.00
CA ASP A 22 -12.67 4.15 15.92
C ASP A 22 -12.29 2.68 15.72
N SER A 23 -13.28 1.80 15.52
CA SER A 23 -13.03 0.40 15.14
C SER A 23 -12.25 0.28 13.83
N LEU A 24 -12.55 1.14 12.85
CA LEU A 24 -11.81 1.18 11.58
C LEU A 24 -10.36 1.65 11.77
N LYS A 25 -10.11 2.66 12.62
CA LYS A 25 -8.75 3.11 12.94
C LYS A 25 -7.95 2.01 13.61
N GLU A 26 -8.55 1.29 14.58
CA GLU A 26 -7.91 0.17 15.25
C GLU A 26 -7.57 -0.96 14.27
N ALA A 27 -8.48 -1.30 13.36
CA ALA A 27 -8.23 -2.28 12.31
C ALA A 27 -7.06 -1.87 11.41
N LEU A 28 -7.01 -0.60 10.98
CA LEU A 28 -5.91 -0.09 10.15
C LEU A 28 -4.56 -0.09 10.88
N LEU A 29 -4.54 0.29 12.16
CA LEU A 29 -3.32 0.27 12.98
C LEU A 29 -2.82 -1.16 13.19
N LYS A 30 -3.73 -2.09 13.48
CA LYS A 30 -3.40 -3.52 13.58
C LYS A 30 -2.81 -4.04 12.27
N SER A 31 -3.48 -3.76 11.15
CA SER A 31 -2.98 -4.17 9.84
C SER A 31 -1.62 -3.55 9.53
N TRP A 32 -1.37 -2.31 9.94
CA TRP A 32 -0.05 -1.67 9.79
C TRP A 32 1.04 -2.39 10.59
N ASP A 33 0.77 -2.72 11.86
CA ASP A 33 1.72 -3.42 12.74
C ASP A 33 2.01 -4.86 12.26
N GLU A 34 1.09 -5.47 11.51
CA GLU A 34 1.25 -6.79 10.90
C GLU A 34 2.03 -6.77 9.57
N ILE A 35 2.28 -5.60 8.97
CA ILE A 35 3.08 -5.52 7.74
C ILE A 35 4.55 -5.79 8.07
N ASP A 36 5.10 -6.80 7.42
CA ASP A 36 6.50 -7.15 7.54
C ASP A 36 7.44 -6.01 7.10
N GLU A 37 8.45 -5.72 7.91
CA GLU A 37 9.40 -4.63 7.64
C GLU A 37 10.20 -4.86 6.34
N THR A 38 10.48 -6.11 5.96
CA THR A 38 11.16 -6.43 4.71
C THR A 38 10.27 -6.11 3.50
N TYR A 39 8.96 -6.32 3.63
CA TYR A 39 7.98 -5.89 2.62
C TYR A 39 7.95 -4.36 2.47
N LEU A 40 7.95 -3.62 3.58
CA LEU A 40 8.02 -2.15 3.55
C LEU A 40 9.30 -1.67 2.87
N ARG A 41 10.45 -2.26 3.22
CA ARG A 41 11.74 -1.95 2.60
C ARG A 41 11.72 -2.21 1.09
N ALA A 42 11.28 -3.39 0.67
CA ALA A 42 11.18 -3.76 -0.74
C ALA A 42 10.25 -2.82 -1.51
N THR A 43 9.14 -2.40 -0.89
CA THR A 43 8.22 -1.43 -1.48
C THR A 43 8.91 -0.08 -1.72
N CYS A 44 9.64 0.42 -0.72
CA CYS A 44 10.38 1.68 -0.83
C CYS A 44 11.48 1.59 -1.90
N GLU A 45 12.22 0.48 -1.96
CA GLU A 45 13.26 0.25 -2.96
C GLU A 45 12.69 0.19 -4.40
N ALA A 46 11.51 -0.43 -4.56
CA ALA A 46 10.81 -0.49 -5.84
C ALA A 46 10.33 0.88 -6.35
N PHE A 47 10.21 1.89 -5.49
CA PHE A 47 9.73 3.22 -5.86
C PHE A 47 10.62 3.88 -6.92
N VAL A 48 11.94 3.72 -6.82
CA VAL A 48 12.88 4.26 -7.82
C VAL A 48 12.64 3.62 -9.20
N GLY A 49 12.34 2.32 -9.24
CA GLY A 49 11.96 1.61 -10.47
C GLY A 49 10.67 2.16 -11.07
N ARG A 50 9.66 2.42 -10.21
CA ARG A 50 8.38 3.03 -10.63
C ARG A 50 8.56 4.42 -11.21
N LEU A 51 9.38 5.26 -10.60
CA LEU A 51 9.68 6.60 -11.13
C LEU A 51 10.34 6.52 -12.52
N LYS A 52 11.28 5.58 -12.72
CA LYS A 52 11.87 5.36 -14.04
C LYS A 52 10.83 4.94 -15.07
N ASN A 53 9.85 4.12 -14.70
CA ASN A 53 8.76 3.72 -15.58
C ASN A 53 7.83 4.89 -15.89
N CYS A 54 7.50 5.73 -14.91
CA CYS A 54 6.76 6.98 -15.11
C CYS A 54 7.45 7.91 -16.11
N VAL A 55 8.78 8.09 -15.98
CA VAL A 55 9.57 8.90 -16.91
C VAL A 55 9.54 8.31 -18.33
N LYS A 56 9.67 6.99 -18.48
CA LYS A 56 9.55 6.30 -19.78
C LYS A 56 8.16 6.48 -20.40
N ALA A 57 7.12 6.45 -19.57
CA ALA A 57 5.74 6.72 -19.97
C ALA A 57 5.46 8.21 -20.21
N LYS A 58 6.46 9.09 -20.06
CA LYS A 58 6.30 10.56 -20.17
C LYS A 58 5.20 11.10 -19.25
N GLY A 59 5.06 10.50 -18.07
CA GLY A 59 4.02 10.85 -17.09
C GLY A 59 2.65 10.24 -17.36
N ASP A 60 2.48 9.43 -18.41
CA ASP A 60 1.24 8.67 -18.65
C ASP A 60 1.10 7.51 -17.65
N HIS A 61 -0.10 6.93 -17.58
CA HIS A 61 -0.37 5.75 -16.79
C HIS A 61 0.52 4.57 -17.22
N PHE A 62 1.02 3.83 -16.23
CA PHE A 62 1.85 2.64 -16.46
C PHE A 62 1.54 1.57 -15.43
N GLU A 63 1.66 0.31 -15.86
CA GLU A 63 1.58 -0.86 -15.01
C GLU A 63 2.98 -1.49 -14.88
N ASN A 64 3.32 -1.92 -13.68
CA ASN A 64 4.51 -2.75 -13.50
C ASN A 64 4.12 -4.20 -13.80
N ARG A 65 4.59 -4.72 -14.94
CA ARG A 65 4.50 -6.15 -15.29
C ARG A 65 5.52 -6.97 -14.52
#